data_AF-A0A9P3T8W1-F1
#
_entry.id   AF-A0A9P3T8W1-F1
#
_cell.length_a   1.000
_cell.length_b   1.000
_cell.length_c   1.000
_cell.angle_alpha   90.00
_cell.angle_beta   90.00
_cell.angle_gamma   90.00
#
_symmetry.space_group_name_H-M   'P 1'
#
loop_
_entity.id
_entity.type
_entity.pdbx_description
1 polymer ?
#
loop_
_entity_poly.entity_id
_entity_poly.type
_entity_poly.pdbx_seq_one_letter_code
_entity_poly.pdbx_strand_id
1 'polypeptide(L)'
;MLEKLRTREGKKFLIAVAIIFVAAVSIISEAAFQGVVEQYDLPMDEWSVSMFVIQGAWVFIYSLMFTIIGSLPFAFWFLGPKDDRG
;
A
#
# COMPACT_ATOMS: atom_id res chain seq x y z
N MET A 1 3.86 14.68 16.33
CA MET A 1 3.96 13.85 15.09
C MET A 1 2.95 14.28 14.03
N LEU A 2 1.65 14.37 14.37
CA LEU A 2 0.60 14.86 13.46
C LEU A 2 0.83 16.29 12.94
N GLU A 3 1.47 17.16 13.73
CA GLU A 3 1.78 18.53 13.30
C GLU A 3 2.75 18.58 12.11
N LYS A 4 3.72 17.65 12.02
CA LYS A 4 4.63 17.56 10.87
C LYS A 4 3.88 17.22 9.57
N LEU A 5 2.78 16.47 9.65
CA LEU A 5 1.95 16.09 8.50
C LEU A 5 1.08 17.26 7.99
N ARG A 6 0.81 18.27 8.82
CA ARG A 6 0.06 19.48 8.41
C ARG A 6 0.91 20.48 7.62
N THR A 7 2.23 20.35 7.65
CA THR A 7 3.15 21.19 6.86
C THR A 7 3.00 20.92 5.36
N ARG A 8 3.49 21.83 4.50
CA ARG A 8 3.45 21.64 3.04
C ARG A 8 4.20 20.37 2.60
N GLU A 9 5.32 20.07 3.25
CA GLU A 9 6.11 18.86 3.00
C GLU A 9 5.42 17.61 3.55
N GLY A 10 4.76 17.73 4.70
CA GLY A 10 3.89 16.69 5.24
C GLY A 10 2.75 16.30 4.30
N LYS A 11 2.12 17.27 3.64
CA LYS A 11 1.10 17.00 2.62
C LYS A 11 1.67 16.30 1.38
N LYS A 12 2.85 16.69 0.91
CA LYS A 12 3.54 15.99 -0.20
C LYS A 12 3.87 14.55 0.17
N PHE A 13 4.32 14.32 1.40
CA PHE A 13 4.54 12.97 1.93
C PHE A 13 3.25 12.15 1.93
N LEU A 14 2.13 12.70 2.43
CA LEU A 14 0.84 11.99 2.42
C LEU A 14 0.36 11.65 1.00
N ILE A 15 0.58 12.54 0.03
CA ILE A 15 0.28 12.26 -1.38
C ILE A 15 1.16 11.11 -1.89
N ALA A 16 2.46 11.10 -1.57
CA ALA A 16 3.34 10.01 -1.94
C ALA A 16 2.90 8.67 -1.32
N VAL A 17 2.53 8.66 -0.02
CA VAL A 17 1.96 7.48 0.65
C VAL A 17 0.70 7.00 -0.06
N ALA A 18 -0.21 7.90 -0.43
CA ALA A 18 -1.45 7.54 -1.13
C ALA A 18 -1.17 6.93 -2.51
N ILE A 19 -0.22 7.49 -3.28
CA ILE A 19 0.18 6.94 -4.58
C ILE A 19 0.76 5.53 -4.43
N ILE A 20 1.65 5.33 -3.44
CA ILE A 20 2.23 4.02 -3.15
C ILE A 20 1.14 3.03 -2.74
N PHE A 21 0.18 3.45 -1.91
CA PHE A 21 -0.92 2.61 -1.48
C PHE A 21 -1.79 2.16 -2.65
N VAL A 22 -2.17 3.08 -3.55
CA VAL A 22 -2.95 2.73 -4.74
C VAL A 22 -2.18 1.75 -5.62
N ALA A 23 -0.88 2.01 -5.88
CA ALA A 23 -0.05 1.10 -6.66
C ALA A 23 0.06 -0.29 -6.01
N ALA A 24 0.27 -0.35 -4.69
CA ALA A 24 0.35 -1.60 -3.95
C ALA A 24 -0.98 -2.37 -4.02
N VAL A 25 -2.11 -1.74 -3.77
CA VAL A 25 -3.43 -2.39 -3.87
C VAL A 25 -3.68 -2.93 -5.27
N SER A 26 -3.33 -2.18 -6.33
CA SER A 26 -3.51 -2.64 -7.71
C SER A 26 -2.70 -3.90 -8.00
N ILE A 27 -1.39 -3.90 -7.68
CA ILE A 27 -0.50 -5.03 -7.97
C ILE A 27 -0.86 -6.25 -7.12
N ILE A 28 -1.10 -6.05 -5.82
CA ILE A 28 -1.39 -7.16 -4.91
C ILE A 28 -2.77 -7.76 -5.17
N SER A 29 -3.76 -6.97 -5.59
CA SER A 29 -5.07 -7.50 -5.98
C SER A 29 -4.95 -8.46 -7.16
N GLU A 30 -4.21 -8.08 -8.20
CA GLU A 30 -3.96 -8.95 -9.34
C GLU A 30 -3.29 -10.27 -8.89
N ALA A 31 -2.20 -10.17 -8.12
CA ALA A 31 -1.48 -11.33 -7.62
C ALA A 31 -2.32 -12.24 -6.71
N ALA A 32 -3.13 -11.69 -5.81
CA ALA A 32 -3.92 -12.46 -4.86
C ALA A 32 -5.11 -13.15 -5.53
N PHE A 33 -5.78 -12.47 -6.46
CA PHE A 33 -6.97 -12.99 -7.10
C PHE A 33 -6.63 -13.89 -8.29
N GLN A 34 -5.79 -13.45 -9.23
CA GLN A 34 -5.40 -14.27 -10.37
C GLN A 34 -4.50 -15.44 -9.96
N GLY A 35 -3.61 -15.23 -8.98
CA GLY A 35 -2.72 -16.28 -8.51
C GLY A 35 -3.46 -17.51 -7.98
N VAL A 36 -4.61 -17.32 -7.32
CA VAL A 36 -5.44 -18.46 -6.86
C VAL A 36 -6.12 -19.16 -8.03
N VAL A 37 -6.63 -18.41 -9.01
CA VAL A 37 -7.24 -19.00 -10.21
C VAL A 37 -6.22 -19.85 -10.95
N GLU A 38 -5.02 -19.34 -11.18
CA GLU A 38 -3.96 -20.05 -11.89
C GLU A 38 -3.42 -21.26 -11.11
N GLN A 39 -3.28 -21.16 -9.79
CA GLN A 39 -2.72 -22.23 -8.97
C GLN A 39 -3.67 -23.39 -8.74
N TYR A 40 -4.97 -23.11 -8.64
CA TYR A 40 -5.98 -24.11 -8.30
C TYR A 40 -6.90 -24.48 -9.47
N ASP A 41 -6.72 -23.87 -10.64
CA ASP A 41 -7.60 -24.01 -11.82
C ASP A 41 -9.08 -23.80 -11.47
N LEU A 42 -9.34 -22.92 -10.48
CA LEU A 42 -10.67 -22.67 -9.92
C LEU A 42 -11.11 -21.26 -10.28
N PRO A 43 -12.05 -21.10 -11.23
CA PRO A 43 -12.48 -19.78 -11.68
C PRO A 43 -13.27 -19.05 -10.58
N MET A 44 -13.22 -17.71 -10.59
CA MET A 44 -13.75 -16.89 -9.48
C MET A 44 -15.26 -17.03 -9.28
N ASP A 45 -16.02 -17.40 -10.30
CA ASP A 45 -17.46 -17.64 -10.21
C ASP A 45 -17.82 -18.86 -9.35
N GLU A 46 -16.88 -19.78 -9.15
CA GLU A 46 -17.04 -20.95 -8.29
C GLU A 46 -16.58 -20.70 -6.84
N TRP A 47 -16.05 -19.51 -6.55
CA TRP A 47 -15.48 -19.23 -5.24
C TRP A 47 -16.57 -19.04 -4.18
N SER A 48 -16.32 -19.64 -3.01
CA SER A 48 -17.11 -19.33 -1.82
C SER A 48 -16.84 -17.89 -1.35
N VAL A 49 -17.82 -17.30 -0.67
CA VAL A 49 -17.67 -15.97 -0.04
C VAL A 49 -16.45 -15.92 0.88
N SER A 50 -16.13 -17.02 1.57
CA SER A 50 -14.96 -17.09 2.45
C SER A 50 -13.64 -16.93 1.70
N MET A 51 -13.53 -17.46 0.48
CA MET A 51 -12.33 -17.28 -0.35
C MET A 51 -12.14 -15.82 -0.74
N PHE A 52 -13.21 -15.12 -1.15
CA PHE A 52 -13.14 -13.68 -1.42
C PHE A 52 -12.72 -12.87 -0.20
N VAL A 53 -13.24 -13.21 0.98
CA VAL A 53 -12.87 -12.54 2.24
C VAL A 53 -11.39 -12.75 2.55
N ILE A 54 -10.88 -13.98 2.38
CA ILE A 54 -9.46 -14.30 2.64
C ILE A 54 -8.55 -13.57 1.65
N GLN A 55 -8.86 -13.58 0.35
CA GLN A 55 -8.06 -12.84 -0.64
C GLN A 55 -8.12 -11.33 -0.40
N GLY A 56 -9.28 -10.79 -0.05
CA GLY A 56 -9.39 -9.39 0.35
C GLY A 56 -8.54 -9.04 1.57
N ALA A 57 -8.49 -9.93 2.57
CA ALA A 57 -7.63 -9.75 3.74
C ALA A 57 -6.13 -9.76 3.37
N TRP A 58 -5.72 -10.67 2.48
CA TRP A 58 -4.35 -10.71 1.96
C TRP A 58 -3.98 -9.42 1.23
N VAL A 59 -4.85 -8.96 0.33
CA VAL A 59 -4.66 -7.68 -0.38
C VAL A 59 -4.48 -6.54 0.60
N PHE A 60 -5.35 -6.44 1.61
CA PHE A 60 -5.29 -5.38 2.59
C PHE A 60 -3.99 -5.38 3.40
N ILE A 61 -3.64 -6.54 4.00
CA ILE A 61 -2.46 -6.68 4.87
C ILE A 61 -1.18 -6.38 4.08
N TYR A 62 -1.02 -7.01 2.91
CA TYR A 62 0.19 -6.83 2.12
C TYR A 62 0.31 -5.42 1.56
N SER A 63 -0.79 -4.83 1.07
CA SER A 63 -0.76 -3.45 0.57
C SER A 63 -0.38 -2.46 1.65
N LEU A 64 -0.86 -2.64 2.90
CA LEU A 64 -0.42 -1.82 4.03
C LEU A 64 1.07 -1.99 4.31
N MET A 65 1.58 -3.22 4.36
CA MET A 65 3.01 -3.47 4.61
C MET A 65 3.91 -2.86 3.54
N PHE A 66 3.58 -3.08 2.26
CA PHE A 66 4.33 -2.49 1.14
C PHE A 66 4.25 -0.97 1.14
N THR A 67 3.12 -0.39 1.54
CA THR A 67 2.98 1.07 1.67
C THR A 67 3.86 1.63 2.77
N ILE A 68 3.87 0.98 3.94
CA ILE A 68 4.72 1.40 5.07
C ILE A 68 6.18 1.40 4.64
N ILE A 69 6.68 0.26 4.13
CA ILE A 69 8.08 0.10 3.71
C ILE A 69 8.41 1.05 2.54
N GLY A 70 7.56 1.06 1.51
CA GLY A 70 7.74 1.88 0.31
C GLY A 70 7.70 3.38 0.58
N SER A 71 7.00 3.81 1.63
CA SER A 71 6.95 5.22 2.03
C SER A 71 8.18 5.68 2.83
N LEU A 72 9.01 4.77 3.36
CA LEU A 72 10.16 5.13 4.19
C LEU A 72 11.13 6.11 3.51
N PRO A 73 11.57 5.91 2.24
CA PRO A 73 12.44 6.87 1.56
C PRO A 73 11.83 8.28 1.49
N PHE A 74 10.53 8.35 1.24
CA PHE A 74 9.80 9.62 1.19
C PHE A 74 9.62 10.25 2.57
N ALA A 75 9.49 9.43 3.62
CA ALA A 75 9.46 9.92 4.99
C ALA A 75 10.78 10.61 5.34
N PHE A 76 11.92 10.00 5.00
CA PHE A 76 13.22 10.62 5.20
C PHE A 76 13.41 11.87 4.35
N TRP A 77 12.97 11.85 3.09
CA TRP A 77 13.10 12.99 2.17
C TRP A 77 12.26 14.20 2.58
N PHE A 78 10.97 14.01 2.91
CA PHE A 78 10.05 15.10 3.17
C PHE A 78 9.96 15.51 4.65
N LEU A 79 10.13 14.57 5.58
CA LEU A 79 9.94 14.79 7.03
C LEU A 79 11.25 14.79 7.84
N GLY A 80 12.37 14.46 7.19
CA GLY A 80 13.69 14.51 7.78
C GLY A 80 14.07 15.91 8.27
N PRO A 81 14.95 16.03 9.28
CA PRO A 81 15.49 17.32 9.70
C PRO A 81 16.18 18.00 8.51
N LYS A 82 15.73 19.20 8.16
CA LYS A 82 16.45 20.05 7.21
C LYS A 82 17.46 20.84 8.04
N ASP A 83 18.75 20.68 7.76
CA ASP A 83 19.78 21.46 8.43
C ASP A 83 19.61 22.93 8.01
N ASP A 84 19.39 23.84 8.96
CA ASP A 84 19.28 25.28 8.73
C ASP A 84 20.66 25.93 8.46
N ARG A 85 21.64 25.15 8.01
CA ARG A 85 22.94 25.65 7.53
C ARG A 85 22.87 26.00 6.06
N GLY A 86 22.20 27.12 5.79
CA GLY A 86 22.30 27.92 4.57
C GLY A 86 22.42 29.38 4.97
#